data_AF-A0A6A6YXT3-F1
#
_entry.id   AF-A0A6A6YXT3-F1
#
_cell.length_a   1.000
_cell.length_b   1.000
_cell.length_c   1.000
_cell.angle_alpha   90.00
_cell.angle_beta   90.00
_cell.angle_gamma   90.00
#
_symmetry.space_group_name_H-M   'P 1'
#
loop_
_entity.id
_entity.type
_entity.pdbx_description
1 polymer ?
#
loop_
_entity_poly.entity_id
_entity_poly.type
_entity_poly.pdbx_seq_one_letter_code
_entity_poly.pdbx_strand_id
1 'polypeptide(L)'
;DAVRTCRELRIRYLWVDALCILQDDPIDCAQIISSMPQIYSQACITILASRAWGSHIGFLGERDLGDLLLRPDEIFKIGYIYPNGELESIILYGLVLNIRPEPIEERGWTLQEKLLSPRILRYGPQALLWVCKSSYPRSQYMDGGKVNSGRTIDSVPKELKEWYELVNEYSRRKVAVPGDRLVAVAAIAEETGKILRDRYLAGIWWGSMPEGLLWRGPSGSGETAIVCIAPTWSWALADCVSCSTNHDTGGDFQVEVLKCETQLKFSNLLFGAVESG
;
A
#
# COMPACT_ATOMS: atom_id res chain seq x y z
N ASP A 1 -18.25 -2.12 -11.91
CA ASP A 1 -16.97 -2.57 -12.52
C ASP A 1 -16.40 -3.84 -11.91
N ALA A 2 -16.09 -3.89 -10.62
CA ALA A 2 -15.52 -5.10 -9.99
C ALA A 2 -16.30 -6.40 -10.30
N VAL A 3 -17.62 -6.37 -10.20
CA VAL A 3 -18.49 -7.51 -10.56
C VAL A 3 -18.32 -7.92 -12.03
N ARG A 4 -18.21 -6.96 -12.95
CA ARG A 4 -17.99 -7.24 -14.38
C ARG A 4 -16.63 -7.90 -14.59
N THR A 5 -15.57 -7.33 -14.01
CA THR A 5 -14.22 -7.94 -14.03
C THR A 5 -14.23 -9.37 -13.50
N CYS A 6 -14.87 -9.64 -12.36
CA CYS A 6 -14.98 -10.99 -11.81
C CYS A 6 -15.70 -11.96 -12.77
N ARG A 7 -16.79 -11.53 -13.41
CA ARG A 7 -17.53 -12.35 -14.39
C ARG A 7 -16.68 -12.71 -15.60
N GLU A 8 -15.95 -11.75 -16.17
CA GLU A 8 -15.04 -11.99 -17.29
C GLU A 8 -13.90 -12.94 -16.91
N LEU A 9 -13.38 -12.81 -15.69
CA LEU A 9 -12.36 -13.73 -15.14
C LEU A 9 -12.93 -15.07 -14.66
N ARG A 10 -14.25 -15.29 -14.77
CA ARG A 10 -14.96 -16.48 -14.27
C ARG A 10 -14.77 -16.74 -12.78
N ILE A 11 -14.61 -15.68 -11.99
CA ILE A 11 -14.51 -15.72 -10.54
C ILE A 11 -15.90 -15.49 -9.93
N ARG A 12 -16.35 -16.44 -9.11
CA ARG A 12 -17.71 -16.44 -8.55
C ARG A 12 -17.88 -15.50 -7.35
N TYR A 13 -16.84 -15.38 -6.53
CA TYR A 13 -16.92 -14.66 -5.26
C TYR A 13 -16.11 -13.36 -5.33
N LEU A 14 -16.71 -12.28 -4.83
CA LEU A 14 -16.11 -10.96 -4.74
C LEU A 14 -16.25 -10.50 -3.28
N TRP A 15 -15.13 -10.10 -2.69
CA TRP A 15 -15.09 -9.48 -1.37
C TRP A 15 -14.84 -7.98 -1.54
N VAL A 16 -15.63 -7.16 -0.85
CA VAL A 16 -15.51 -5.70 -0.82
C VAL A 16 -15.78 -5.25 0.61
N ASP A 17 -14.89 -4.47 1.20
CA ASP A 17 -14.98 -3.96 2.58
C ASP A 17 -16.36 -3.35 2.90
N ALA A 18 -16.87 -2.49 2.01
CA ALA A 18 -18.16 -1.81 2.18
C ALA A 18 -19.39 -2.73 2.14
N LEU A 19 -19.25 -3.98 1.67
CA LEU A 19 -20.34 -4.95 1.53
C LEU A 19 -20.18 -6.18 2.42
N CYS A 20 -18.94 -6.50 2.80
CA CYS A 20 -18.60 -7.73 3.52
C CYS A 20 -18.27 -7.49 5.00
N ILE A 21 -18.26 -6.24 5.46
CA ILE A 21 -18.04 -5.85 6.85
C ILE A 21 -19.31 -5.19 7.37
N LEU A 22 -19.79 -5.63 8.54
CA LEU A 22 -20.91 -4.97 9.23
C LEU A 22 -20.40 -3.69 9.90
N GLN A 23 -20.53 -2.57 9.18
CA GLN A 23 -19.99 -1.26 9.60
C GLN A 23 -20.59 -0.73 10.91
N ASP A 24 -21.79 -1.18 11.26
CA ASP A 24 -22.52 -0.81 12.48
C ASP A 24 -22.23 -1.73 13.67
N ASP A 25 -21.47 -2.81 13.47
CA ASP A 25 -21.02 -3.70 14.53
C ASP A 25 -19.51 -3.52 14.79
N PRO A 26 -19.11 -2.88 15.90
CA PRO A 26 -17.69 -2.64 16.20
C PRO A 26 -16.92 -3.94 16.51
N ILE A 27 -17.60 -5.00 16.96
CA ILE A 27 -16.97 -6.29 17.26
C ILE A 27 -16.68 -7.01 15.95
N ASP A 28 -17.65 -7.08 15.04
CA ASP A 28 -17.46 -7.66 13.70
C ASP A 28 -16.38 -6.90 12.91
N CYS A 29 -16.45 -5.55 12.93
CA CYS A 29 -15.41 -4.70 12.34
C CYS A 29 -14.02 -5.07 12.85
N ALA A 30 -13.83 -5.14 14.18
CA ALA A 30 -12.52 -5.46 14.75
C ALA A 30 -12.04 -6.86 14.38
N GLN A 31 -12.95 -7.85 14.34
CA GLN A 31 -12.62 -9.22 13.92
C GLN A 31 -12.20 -9.28 12.45
N ILE A 32 -12.94 -8.63 11.54
CA ILE A 32 -12.61 -8.64 10.12
C ILE A 32 -11.34 -7.84 9.84
N ILE A 33 -11.15 -6.68 10.50
CA ILE A 33 -9.91 -5.90 10.41
C ILE A 33 -8.70 -6.77 10.82
N SER A 34 -8.82 -7.54 11.90
CA SER A 34 -7.76 -8.47 12.31
C SER A 34 -7.51 -9.61 11.32
N SER A 35 -8.47 -9.89 10.43
CA SER A 35 -8.37 -10.91 9.38
C SER A 35 -7.92 -10.35 8.02
N MET A 36 -7.74 -9.03 7.89
CA MET A 36 -7.28 -8.38 6.66
C MET A 36 -5.98 -8.97 6.08
N PRO A 37 -4.94 -9.30 6.89
CA PRO A 37 -3.76 -9.95 6.35
C PRO A 37 -4.08 -11.24 5.59
N GLN A 38 -4.96 -12.08 6.14
CA GLN A 38 -5.37 -13.36 5.58
C GLN A 38 -6.25 -13.17 4.35
N ILE A 39 -7.18 -12.20 4.39
CA ILE A 39 -8.06 -11.87 3.25
C ILE A 39 -7.22 -11.54 2.01
N TYR A 40 -6.24 -10.64 2.13
CA TYR A 40 -5.41 -10.24 0.99
C TYR A 40 -4.36 -11.29 0.61
N SER A 41 -3.68 -11.90 1.58
CA SER A 41 -2.64 -12.92 1.29
C SER A 41 -3.18 -14.20 0.68
N GLN A 42 -4.45 -14.55 0.96
CA GLN A 42 -5.11 -15.75 0.43
C GLN A 42 -6.06 -15.45 -0.73
N ALA A 43 -6.21 -14.18 -1.14
CA ALA A 43 -7.02 -13.80 -2.29
C ALA A 43 -6.53 -14.51 -3.57
N CYS A 44 -7.49 -14.97 -4.38
CA CYS A 44 -7.19 -15.52 -5.71
C CYS A 44 -6.52 -14.46 -6.59
N ILE A 45 -7.10 -13.24 -6.56
CA ILE A 45 -6.67 -12.04 -7.27
C ILE A 45 -7.21 -10.83 -6.51
N THR A 46 -6.43 -9.76 -6.43
CA THR A 46 -6.87 -8.46 -5.89
C THR A 46 -7.01 -7.47 -7.04
N ILE A 47 -8.19 -6.86 -7.16
CA ILE A 47 -8.47 -5.83 -8.16
C ILE A 47 -8.11 -4.48 -7.55
N LEU A 48 -7.07 -3.82 -8.06
CA LEU A 48 -6.76 -2.44 -7.70
C LEU A 48 -7.38 -1.51 -8.73
N ALA A 49 -8.44 -0.79 -8.33
CA ALA A 49 -9.12 0.23 -9.11
C ALA A 49 -8.30 1.54 -9.14
N SER A 50 -7.04 1.41 -9.51
CA SER A 50 -5.98 2.39 -9.37
C SER A 50 -6.28 3.79 -9.92
N ARG A 51 -6.94 3.85 -11.08
CA ARG A 51 -7.34 5.11 -11.73
C ARG A 51 -8.56 5.79 -11.11
N ALA A 52 -9.34 5.10 -10.29
CA ALA A 52 -10.57 5.62 -9.71
C ALA A 52 -10.28 6.37 -8.41
N TRP A 53 -10.79 7.60 -8.29
CA TRP A 53 -10.63 8.41 -7.07
C TRP A 53 -11.50 7.94 -5.90
N GLY A 54 -12.50 7.10 -6.16
CA GLY A 54 -13.40 6.58 -5.14
C GLY A 54 -14.35 5.53 -5.72
N SER A 55 -15.12 4.89 -4.84
CA SER A 55 -16.04 3.80 -5.19
C SER A 55 -17.20 4.22 -6.10
N HIS A 56 -17.52 5.51 -6.18
CA HIS A 56 -18.56 6.07 -7.04
C HIS A 56 -18.06 6.33 -8.48
N ILE A 57 -16.77 6.15 -8.75
CA ILE A 57 -16.16 6.33 -10.07
C ILE A 57 -15.76 4.96 -10.63
N GLY A 58 -16.13 4.69 -11.89
CA GLY A 58 -15.72 3.48 -12.58
C GLY A 58 -14.22 3.45 -12.90
N PHE A 59 -13.64 2.26 -12.90
CA PHE A 59 -12.26 2.02 -13.37
C PHE A 59 -12.22 1.35 -14.75
N LEU A 60 -13.36 0.92 -15.28
CA LEU A 60 -13.50 0.48 -16.66
C LEU A 60 -13.91 1.68 -17.52
N GLY A 61 -12.96 2.22 -18.29
CA GLY A 61 -13.19 3.37 -19.15
C GLY A 61 -12.06 3.59 -20.13
N GLU A 62 -12.21 4.58 -21.00
CA GLU A 62 -11.18 4.94 -21.97
C GLU A 62 -9.86 5.29 -21.28
N ARG A 63 -8.74 4.94 -21.91
CA ARG A 63 -7.41 5.23 -21.36
C ARG A 63 -7.14 6.72 -21.46
N ASP A 64 -6.67 7.30 -20.37
CA ASP A 64 -6.25 8.69 -20.37
C ASP A 64 -4.77 8.76 -20.72
N LEU A 65 -4.49 9.27 -21.92
CA LEU A 65 -3.15 9.50 -22.44
C LEU A 65 -2.73 10.97 -22.33
N GLY A 66 -3.63 11.87 -21.90
CA GLY A 66 -3.44 13.32 -21.98
C GLY A 66 -2.33 13.86 -21.09
N ASP A 67 -1.99 13.15 -20.02
CA ASP A 67 -0.94 13.52 -19.06
C ASP A 67 0.41 12.81 -19.31
N LEU A 68 0.50 12.00 -20.36
CA LEU A 68 1.79 11.49 -20.79
C LEU A 68 2.62 12.69 -21.27
N LEU A 69 3.83 12.88 -20.73
CA LEU A 69 4.83 13.84 -21.25
C LEU A 69 5.36 13.44 -22.65
N LEU A 70 4.55 12.68 -23.39
CA LEU A 70 4.79 12.28 -24.74
C LEU A 70 4.37 13.40 -25.67
N ARG A 71 5.14 13.58 -26.72
CA ARG A 71 4.70 14.45 -27.81
C ARG A 71 3.62 13.71 -28.61
N PRO A 72 2.64 14.41 -29.21
CA PRO A 72 1.59 13.77 -30.00
C PRO A 72 2.11 12.85 -31.13
N ASP A 73 3.32 13.12 -31.64
CA ASP A 73 4.05 12.30 -32.63
C ASP A 73 4.63 10.99 -32.08
N GLU A 74 4.57 10.76 -30.77
CA GLU A 74 5.04 9.55 -30.10
C GLU A 74 3.91 8.56 -29.75
N ILE A 75 2.66 8.88 -30.11
CA ILE A 75 1.47 8.04 -29.88
C ILE A 75 0.90 7.60 -31.24
N PHE A 76 0.87 6.29 -31.48
CA PHE A 76 0.37 5.71 -32.72
C PHE A 76 -0.86 4.85 -32.44
N LYS A 77 -1.95 5.12 -33.15
CA LYS A 77 -3.17 4.30 -33.11
C LYS A 77 -3.23 3.42 -34.35
N ILE A 78 -3.13 2.11 -34.16
CA ILE A 78 -3.15 1.10 -35.24
C ILE A 78 -4.47 0.33 -35.17
N GLY A 79 -5.16 0.17 -36.31
CA GLY A 79 -6.35 -0.68 -36.38
C GLY A 79 -5.99 -2.15 -36.16
N TYR A 80 -6.78 -2.85 -35.34
CA TYR A 80 -6.65 -4.28 -35.08
C TYR A 80 -7.98 -4.98 -35.30
N ILE A 81 -7.99 -6.01 -36.13
CA ILE A 81 -9.18 -6.82 -36.38
C ILE A 81 -9.08 -8.08 -35.52
N TYR A 82 -10.02 -8.22 -34.59
CA TYR A 82 -10.13 -9.41 -33.76
C TYR A 82 -10.51 -10.64 -34.60
N PRO A 83 -10.25 -11.88 -34.13
CA PRO A 83 -10.65 -13.10 -34.82
C PRO A 83 -12.16 -13.21 -35.09
N ASN A 84 -12.99 -12.48 -34.35
CA ASN A 84 -14.44 -12.39 -34.55
C ASN A 84 -14.86 -11.37 -35.63
N GLY A 85 -13.91 -10.65 -36.25
CA GLY A 85 -14.15 -9.65 -37.28
C GLY A 85 -14.35 -8.22 -36.77
N GLU A 86 -14.32 -8.00 -35.45
CA GLU A 86 -14.47 -6.66 -34.87
C GLU A 86 -13.19 -5.82 -35.07
N LEU A 87 -13.35 -4.60 -35.59
CA LEU A 87 -12.26 -3.64 -35.75
C LEU A 87 -12.15 -2.78 -34.49
N GLU A 88 -11.03 -2.90 -33.80
CA GLU A 88 -10.63 -2.03 -32.70
C GLU A 88 -9.27 -1.37 -33.00
N SER A 89 -8.65 -0.77 -31.97
CA SER A 89 -7.38 -0.09 -32.11
C SER A 89 -6.39 -0.48 -31.01
N ILE A 90 -5.16 -0.73 -31.41
CA ILE A 90 -4.00 -0.81 -30.54
C ILE A 90 -3.36 0.57 -30.47
N ILE A 91 -3.04 1.02 -29.26
CA ILE A 91 -2.30 2.25 -29.03
C ILE A 91 -0.85 1.88 -28.71
N LEU A 92 0.10 2.36 -29.51
CA LEU A 92 1.52 2.23 -29.27
C LEU A 92 2.08 3.57 -28.83
N TYR A 93 2.89 3.56 -27.78
CA TYR A 93 3.61 4.74 -27.32
C TYR A 93 4.96 4.36 -26.69
N GLY A 94 5.91 5.29 -26.73
CA GLY A 94 7.20 5.13 -26.06
C GLY A 94 7.01 4.95 -24.55
N LEU A 95 7.62 3.91 -23.96
CA LEU A 95 7.45 3.56 -22.56
C LEU A 95 8.13 4.60 -21.64
N VAL A 96 7.52 5.76 -21.43
CA VAL A 96 7.92 6.67 -20.36
C VAL A 96 7.24 6.17 -19.10
N LEU A 97 7.96 5.43 -18.25
CA LEU A 97 7.51 4.99 -16.92
C LEU A 97 7.40 6.17 -15.93
N ASN A 98 6.89 7.32 -16.36
CA ASN A 98 6.35 8.30 -15.43
C ASN A 98 4.99 7.78 -14.99
N ILE A 99 5.04 6.80 -14.08
CA ILE A 99 3.86 6.34 -13.35
C ILE A 99 3.46 7.52 -12.48
N ARG A 100 2.50 8.31 -12.97
CA ARG A 100 1.82 9.31 -12.14
C ARG A 100 1.39 8.62 -10.84
N PRO A 101 1.55 9.25 -9.67
CA PRO A 101 0.97 8.72 -8.45
C PRO A 101 -0.52 8.51 -8.70
N GLU A 102 -0.94 7.26 -8.55
CA GLU A 102 -2.33 6.90 -8.78
C GLU A 102 -3.16 7.28 -7.55
N PRO A 103 -4.44 7.68 -7.73
CA PRO A 103 -5.32 8.00 -6.61
C PRO A 103 -5.33 6.96 -5.49
N ILE A 104 -5.18 5.68 -5.84
CA ILE A 104 -5.12 4.60 -4.86
C ILE A 104 -3.89 4.67 -3.95
N GLU A 105 -2.76 5.20 -4.42
CA GLU A 105 -1.50 5.32 -3.69
C GLU A 105 -1.56 6.43 -2.63
N GLU A 106 -2.54 7.34 -2.70
CA GLU A 106 -2.80 8.34 -1.66
C GLU A 106 -3.53 7.76 -0.43
N ARG A 107 -4.08 6.54 -0.51
CA ARG A 107 -4.89 5.96 0.57
C ARG A 107 -4.02 5.05 1.45
N GLY A 108 -4.05 5.25 2.78
CA GLY A 108 -3.22 4.47 3.70
C GLY A 108 -3.53 2.97 3.66
N TRP A 109 -4.80 2.61 3.78
CA TRP A 109 -5.28 1.23 3.80
C TRP A 109 -4.92 0.43 2.53
N THR A 110 -4.73 1.08 1.38
CA THR A 110 -4.44 0.38 0.12
C THR A 110 -3.01 -0.16 0.06
N LEU A 111 -2.12 0.30 0.94
CA LEU A 111 -0.74 -0.20 1.00
C LEU A 111 -0.71 -1.68 1.38
N GLN A 112 -1.48 -2.10 2.40
CA GLN A 112 -1.56 -3.51 2.77
C GLN A 112 -2.21 -4.37 1.66
N GLU A 113 -3.23 -3.84 0.97
CA GLU A 113 -3.87 -4.52 -0.15
C GLU A 113 -2.86 -4.80 -1.26
N LYS A 114 -2.03 -3.79 -1.58
CA LYS A 114 -0.96 -3.92 -2.56
C LYS A 114 0.12 -4.89 -2.10
N LEU A 115 0.61 -4.79 -0.85
CA LEU A 115 1.79 -5.54 -0.43
C LEU A 115 1.51 -7.01 -0.13
N LEU A 116 0.35 -7.33 0.46
CA LEU A 116 0.03 -8.68 0.91
C LEU A 116 -0.58 -9.55 -0.20
N SER A 117 -1.18 -8.94 -1.23
CA SER A 117 -1.81 -9.69 -2.30
C SER A 117 -0.80 -10.44 -3.17
N PRO A 118 -0.96 -11.77 -3.37
CA PRO A 118 -0.04 -12.58 -4.18
C PRO A 118 -0.19 -12.29 -5.69
N ARG A 119 -1.40 -11.90 -6.11
CA ARG A 119 -1.75 -11.60 -7.51
C ARG A 119 -2.61 -10.35 -7.58
N ILE A 120 -2.22 -9.42 -8.44
CA ILE A 120 -2.86 -8.11 -8.54
C ILE A 120 -3.21 -7.82 -9.98
N LEU A 121 -4.44 -7.37 -10.19
CA LEU A 121 -4.90 -6.77 -11.43
C LEU A 121 -5.15 -5.28 -11.20
N ARG A 122 -4.21 -4.46 -11.65
CA ARG A 122 -4.17 -3.01 -11.44
C ARG A 122 -4.71 -2.30 -12.67
N TYR A 123 -5.86 -1.65 -12.53
CA TYR A 123 -6.47 -0.82 -13.56
C TYR A 123 -5.95 0.62 -13.43
N GLY A 124 -4.80 0.88 -14.03
CA GLY A 124 -4.19 2.21 -14.09
C GLY A 124 -4.85 3.11 -15.15
N PRO A 125 -4.48 4.40 -15.20
CA PRO A 125 -5.06 5.35 -16.15
C PRO A 125 -4.67 5.05 -17.61
N GLN A 126 -3.45 4.53 -17.81
CA GLN A 126 -2.86 4.30 -19.12
C GLN A 126 -2.89 2.84 -19.55
N ALA A 127 -2.82 1.92 -18.58
CA ALA A 127 -2.67 0.49 -18.84
C ALA A 127 -3.25 -0.38 -17.72
N LEU A 128 -3.60 -1.61 -18.10
CA LEU A 128 -3.85 -2.72 -17.20
C LEU A 128 -2.52 -3.38 -16.85
N LEU A 129 -2.22 -3.47 -15.56
CA LEU A 129 -1.04 -4.19 -15.07
C LEU A 129 -1.45 -5.46 -14.34
N TRP A 130 -0.80 -6.56 -14.69
CA TRP A 130 -0.84 -7.82 -13.98
C TRP A 130 0.46 -8.02 -13.21
N VAL A 131 0.36 -8.25 -11.90
CA VAL A 131 1.50 -8.55 -11.03
C VAL A 131 1.27 -9.90 -10.38
N CYS A 132 2.22 -10.83 -10.55
CA CYS A 132 2.26 -12.08 -9.80
C CYS A 132 3.51 -12.12 -8.93
N LYS A 133 3.32 -12.12 -7.60
CA LYS A 133 4.42 -12.15 -6.62
C LYS A 133 4.88 -13.56 -6.30
N SER A 134 4.05 -14.57 -6.59
CA SER A 134 4.36 -15.98 -6.37
C SER A 134 5.26 -16.58 -7.46
N SER A 135 5.37 -15.94 -8.63
CA SER A 135 6.27 -16.40 -9.69
C SER A 135 7.70 -15.91 -9.43
N TYR A 136 8.70 -16.77 -9.62
CA TYR A 136 10.11 -16.38 -9.63
C TYR A 136 10.72 -16.57 -11.02
N PRO A 137 11.37 -15.53 -11.62
CA PRO A 137 11.43 -14.16 -11.14
C PRO A 137 10.04 -13.50 -11.10
N ARG A 138 9.87 -12.44 -10.28
CA ARG A 138 8.60 -11.68 -10.23
C ARG A 138 8.24 -11.26 -11.64
N SER A 139 7.00 -11.56 -12.02
CA SER A 139 6.52 -11.30 -13.36
C SER A 139 5.48 -10.20 -13.30
N GLN A 140 5.79 -9.10 -13.97
CA GLN A 140 4.88 -7.99 -14.17
C GLN A 140 4.64 -7.84 -15.66
N TYR A 141 3.36 -7.73 -16.01
CA TYR A 141 2.92 -7.58 -17.38
C TYR A 141 2.05 -6.34 -17.47
N MET A 142 2.29 -5.57 -18.51
CA MET A 142 1.40 -4.51 -18.98
C MET A 142 0.67 -5.05 -20.21
N ASP A 143 -0.44 -4.43 -20.59
CA ASP A 143 -1.15 -4.70 -21.84
C ASP A 143 -0.29 -4.40 -23.08
N GLY A 144 0.60 -5.33 -23.40
CA GLY A 144 1.59 -5.19 -24.47
C GLY A 144 2.89 -5.95 -24.21
N GLY A 145 3.09 -6.48 -23.01
CA GLY A 145 4.21 -7.37 -22.73
C GLY A 145 4.73 -7.33 -21.30
N LYS A 146 5.87 -7.98 -21.09
CA LYS A 146 6.57 -7.99 -19.82
C LYS A 146 7.23 -6.63 -19.58
N VAL A 147 7.01 -6.06 -18.40
CA VAL A 147 7.68 -4.83 -17.96
C VAL A 147 8.66 -5.14 -16.83
N ASN A 148 9.77 -4.41 -16.80
CA ASN A 148 10.68 -4.44 -15.67
C ASN A 148 10.04 -3.65 -14.52
N SER A 149 9.98 -4.25 -13.33
CA SER A 149 9.45 -3.58 -12.14
C SER A 149 10.24 -2.31 -11.85
N GLY A 150 9.55 -1.18 -11.71
CA GLY A 150 10.13 0.08 -11.25
C GLY A 150 10.53 0.06 -9.77
N ARG A 151 11.03 1.18 -9.26
CA ARG A 151 11.50 1.39 -7.87
C ARG A 151 10.37 1.49 -6.81
N THR A 152 9.25 0.80 -7.00
CA THR A 152 8.13 0.87 -6.04
C THR A 152 8.27 -0.18 -4.95
N ILE A 153 7.87 0.17 -3.72
CA ILE A 153 7.75 -0.81 -2.64
C ILE A 153 6.62 -1.79 -3.01
N ASP A 154 7.01 -3.00 -3.40
CA ASP A 154 6.12 -4.02 -3.95
C ASP A 154 6.12 -5.32 -3.12
N SER A 155 6.87 -5.35 -2.02
CA SER A 155 6.85 -6.45 -1.06
C SER A 155 6.90 -5.98 0.39
N VAL A 156 6.49 -6.88 1.28
CA VAL A 156 6.68 -6.74 2.73
C VAL A 156 8.18 -6.54 3.03
N PRO A 157 8.52 -5.57 3.90
CA PRO A 157 9.89 -5.36 4.36
C PRO A 157 10.52 -6.61 4.96
N LYS A 158 11.75 -6.91 4.55
CA LYS A 158 12.56 -8.03 5.04
C LYS A 158 13.67 -7.61 5.99
N GLU A 159 14.01 -6.32 5.98
CA GLU A 159 15.02 -5.71 6.85
C GLU A 159 14.54 -4.35 7.37
N LEU A 160 15.19 -3.84 8.41
CA LEU A 160 14.82 -2.58 9.05
C LEU A 160 14.87 -1.39 8.10
N LYS A 161 15.85 -1.38 7.18
CA LYS A 161 15.97 -0.36 6.15
C LYS A 161 14.71 -0.28 5.28
N GLU A 162 14.27 -1.42 4.74
CA GLU A 162 13.03 -1.52 3.96
C GLU A 162 11.79 -1.09 4.76
N TRP A 163 11.76 -1.37 6.08
CA TRP A 163 10.66 -0.95 6.94
C TRP A 163 10.58 0.58 7.05
N TYR A 164 11.69 1.26 7.29
CA TYR A 164 11.70 2.72 7.39
C TYR A 164 11.51 3.41 6.03
N GLU A 165 11.96 2.81 4.93
CA GLU A 165 11.57 3.23 3.57
C GLU A 165 10.06 3.14 3.37
N LEU A 166 9.43 2.05 3.84
CA LEU A 166 7.98 1.89 3.83
C LEU A 166 7.27 2.94 4.70
N VAL A 167 7.77 3.23 5.91
CA VAL A 167 7.21 4.28 6.78
C VAL A 167 7.28 5.65 6.10
N ASN A 168 8.38 5.96 5.41
CA ASN A 168 8.54 7.20 4.65
C ASN A 168 7.52 7.35 3.51
N GLU A 169 7.20 6.25 2.81
CA GLU A 169 6.16 6.23 1.79
C GLU A 169 4.76 6.31 2.41
N TYR A 170 4.49 5.48 3.42
CA TYR A 170 3.20 5.33 4.07
C TYR A 170 2.73 6.60 4.79
N SER A 171 3.64 7.30 5.48
CA SER A 171 3.30 8.51 6.24
C SER A 171 2.83 9.68 5.36
N ARG A 172 3.03 9.62 4.05
CA ARG A 172 2.52 10.60 3.07
C ARG A 172 1.08 10.30 2.62
N ARG A 173 0.58 9.11 2.94
CA ARG A 173 -0.77 8.66 2.57
C ARG A 173 -1.80 9.20 3.54
N LYS A 174 -2.99 9.48 3.03
CA LYS A 174 -4.15 9.94 3.80
C LYS A 174 -4.87 8.75 4.41
N VAL A 175 -5.19 8.87 5.69
CA VAL A 175 -6.06 7.94 6.43
C VAL A 175 -7.28 8.74 6.87
N ALA A 176 -8.49 8.29 6.50
CA ALA A 176 -9.73 9.03 6.76
C ALA A 176 -10.01 9.19 8.26
N VAL A 177 -9.69 8.14 9.04
CA VAL A 177 -9.77 8.15 10.51
C VAL A 177 -8.34 8.16 11.05
N PRO A 178 -7.89 9.24 11.72
CA PRO A 178 -6.52 9.31 12.22
C PRO A 178 -6.12 8.10 13.11
N GLY A 179 -7.08 7.59 13.90
CA GLY A 179 -6.93 6.38 14.73
C GLY A 179 -6.50 5.12 13.99
N ASP A 180 -6.77 5.03 12.69
CA ASP A 180 -6.48 3.85 11.88
C ASP A 180 -5.04 3.81 11.37
N ARG A 181 -4.22 4.84 11.67
CA ARG A 181 -2.89 4.96 11.06
C ARG A 181 -1.96 3.79 11.36
N LEU A 182 -1.95 3.28 12.59
CA LEU A 182 -1.19 2.07 12.93
C LEU A 182 -1.91 0.81 12.43
N VAL A 183 -3.25 0.80 12.47
CA VAL A 183 -4.07 -0.34 12.07
C VAL A 183 -3.90 -0.65 10.57
N ALA A 184 -3.85 0.37 9.72
CA ALA A 184 -3.74 0.23 8.27
C ALA A 184 -2.37 -0.31 7.79
N VAL A 185 -1.35 -0.29 8.66
CA VAL A 185 -0.03 -0.90 8.39
C VAL A 185 0.22 -2.15 9.26
N ALA A 186 -0.69 -2.47 10.20
CA ALA A 186 -0.51 -3.54 11.18
C ALA A 186 -0.27 -4.90 10.53
N ALA A 187 -0.96 -5.20 9.44
CA ALA A 187 -0.79 -6.45 8.70
C ALA A 187 0.61 -6.59 8.08
N ILE A 188 1.17 -5.48 7.60
CA ILE A 188 2.53 -5.44 7.06
C ILE A 188 3.54 -5.58 8.19
N ALA A 189 3.30 -4.85 9.30
CA ALA A 189 4.13 -4.95 10.51
C ALA A 189 4.15 -6.38 11.04
N GLU A 190 3.02 -7.08 11.09
CA GLU A 190 2.95 -8.48 11.53
C GLU A 190 3.84 -9.40 10.67
N GLU A 191 3.74 -9.29 9.34
CA GLU A 191 4.56 -10.09 8.41
C GLU A 191 6.05 -9.72 8.51
N THR A 192 6.38 -8.43 8.64
CA THR A 192 7.76 -7.98 8.87
C THR A 192 8.29 -8.48 10.22
N GLY A 193 7.48 -8.47 11.27
CA GLY A 193 7.85 -8.95 12.60
C GLY A 193 8.16 -10.44 12.62
N LYS A 194 7.46 -11.26 11.82
CA LYS A 194 7.79 -12.69 11.62
C LYS A 194 9.19 -12.88 11.01
N ILE A 195 9.63 -11.95 10.17
CA ILE A 195 10.94 -11.98 9.51
C ILE A 195 12.04 -11.43 10.43
N LEU A 196 11.85 -10.22 10.96
CA LEU A 196 12.82 -9.54 11.83
C LEU A 196 12.97 -10.22 13.18
N ARG A 197 11.92 -10.93 13.65
CA ARG A 197 11.84 -11.54 14.98
C ARG A 197 12.11 -10.54 16.10
N ASP A 198 11.61 -9.32 15.92
CA ASP A 198 11.79 -8.21 16.85
C ASP A 198 10.44 -7.78 17.46
N ARG A 199 10.51 -7.11 18.61
CA ARG A 199 9.34 -6.60 19.31
C ARG A 199 8.88 -5.29 18.68
N TYR A 200 7.62 -5.26 18.25
CA TYR A 200 6.98 -4.06 17.70
C TYR A 200 6.34 -3.20 18.78
N LEU A 201 6.54 -1.88 18.69
CA LEU A 201 6.03 -0.89 19.62
C LEU A 201 5.54 0.33 18.83
N ALA A 202 4.22 0.41 18.62
CA ALA A 202 3.52 1.55 18.00
C ALA A 202 4.24 2.16 16.77
N GLY A 203 4.71 1.34 15.83
CA GLY A 203 5.41 1.79 14.62
C GLY A 203 6.92 1.58 14.60
N ILE A 204 7.54 1.28 15.74
CA ILE A 204 9.00 1.16 15.90
C ILE A 204 9.36 -0.25 16.37
N TRP A 205 10.51 -0.75 15.92
CA TRP A 205 11.06 -2.04 16.35
C TRP A 205 12.05 -1.84 17.51
N TRP A 206 11.94 -2.65 18.57
CA TRP A 206 12.76 -2.53 19.78
C TRP A 206 14.26 -2.49 19.48
N GLY A 207 14.76 -3.40 18.64
CA GLY A 207 16.17 -3.49 18.27
C GLY A 207 16.70 -2.31 17.46
N SER A 208 15.81 -1.45 16.94
CA SER A 208 16.16 -0.22 16.22
C SER A 208 15.48 1.01 16.80
N MET A 209 15.11 0.95 18.08
CA MET A 209 14.37 2.04 18.70
C MET A 209 15.16 3.36 18.69
N PRO A 210 16.49 3.40 18.96
CA PRO A 210 17.27 4.63 18.84
C PRO A 210 17.13 5.29 17.46
N GLU A 211 17.27 4.54 16.37
CA GLU A 211 17.09 4.97 14.98
C GLU A 211 15.65 5.39 14.71
N GLY A 212 14.72 4.56 15.18
CA GLY A 212 13.29 4.72 14.98
C GLY A 212 12.74 5.98 15.63
N LEU A 213 13.43 6.54 16.62
CA LEU A 213 13.11 7.82 17.28
C LEU A 213 13.69 9.05 16.57
N LEU A 214 14.57 8.87 15.58
CA LEU A 214 15.19 9.98 14.82
C LEU A 214 14.32 10.49 13.65
N TRP A 215 13.06 10.09 13.61
CA TRP A 215 12.13 10.52 12.59
C TRP A 215 11.90 12.03 12.66
N ARG A 216 11.66 12.65 11.50
CA ARG A 216 11.39 14.09 11.38
C ARG A 216 10.08 14.32 10.65
N GLY A 217 9.24 15.19 11.20
CA GLY A 217 8.06 15.71 10.50
C GLY A 217 8.43 16.77 9.45
N PRO A 218 7.46 17.22 8.64
CA PRO A 218 7.65 18.23 7.63
C PRO A 218 8.06 19.56 8.27
N SER A 219 9.12 20.16 7.71
CA SER A 219 9.66 21.45 8.14
C SER A 219 8.56 22.52 8.14
N GLY A 220 8.13 22.99 9.32
CA GLY A 220 7.26 24.16 9.45
C GLY A 220 5.77 23.92 9.76
N SER A 221 5.35 22.71 10.15
CA SER A 221 3.99 22.50 10.68
C SER A 221 3.96 22.70 12.19
N GLY A 222 3.53 23.89 12.61
CA GLY A 222 3.18 24.18 14.00
C GLY A 222 1.90 23.45 14.41
N GLU A 223 1.93 22.92 15.62
CA GLU A 223 0.80 22.51 16.47
C GLU A 223 -0.41 21.89 15.76
N THR A 224 -0.39 20.57 15.58
CA THR A 224 -1.62 19.78 15.47
C THR A 224 -2.08 19.38 16.87
N ALA A 225 -3.33 19.72 17.19
CA ALA A 225 -4.01 19.33 18.43
C ALA A 225 -3.82 17.83 18.68
N ILE A 226 -3.16 17.49 19.79
CA ILE A 226 -2.83 16.12 20.18
C ILE A 226 -4.11 15.43 20.65
N VAL A 227 -4.86 14.86 19.71
CA VAL A 227 -5.68 13.69 20.02
C VAL A 227 -4.69 12.54 20.15
N CYS A 228 -4.58 11.93 21.34
CA CYS A 228 -3.67 10.81 21.61
C CYS A 228 -4.04 9.57 20.77
N ILE A 229 -3.61 9.56 19.52
CA ILE A 229 -3.81 8.48 18.55
C ILE A 229 -2.67 7.46 18.63
N ALA A 230 -1.50 7.91 19.08
CA ALA A 230 -0.30 7.12 19.32
C ALA A 230 0.57 7.82 20.39
N PRO A 231 1.58 7.14 20.96
CA PRO A 231 2.52 7.72 21.90
C PRO A 231 3.33 8.84 21.25
N THR A 232 3.76 9.83 22.03
CA THR A 232 4.47 11.04 21.54
C THR A 232 5.75 10.76 20.77
N TRP A 233 6.37 9.61 21.04
CA TRP A 233 7.60 9.16 20.41
C TRP A 233 7.37 8.40 19.09
N SER A 234 6.13 8.04 18.76
CA SER A 234 5.80 7.32 17.53
C SER A 234 5.70 8.27 16.33
N TRP A 235 6.23 7.83 15.18
CA TRP A 235 6.05 8.53 13.90
C TRP A 235 4.58 8.63 13.47
N ALA A 236 3.69 7.80 14.04
CA ALA A 236 2.27 7.78 13.68
C ALA A 236 1.52 9.08 14.05
N LEU A 237 2.13 9.98 14.82
CA LEU A 237 1.57 11.29 15.12
C LEU A 237 1.78 12.33 14.01
N ALA A 238 2.69 12.08 13.08
CA ALA A 238 3.09 13.05 12.06
C ALA A 238 2.79 12.55 10.64
N ASP A 239 2.35 13.49 9.78
CA ASP A 239 2.28 13.29 8.34
C ASP A 239 3.63 13.53 7.69
N CYS A 240 3.89 12.87 6.55
CA CYS A 240 5.08 13.07 5.73
C CYS A 240 6.41 12.94 6.51
N VAL A 241 6.53 11.86 7.26
CA VAL A 241 7.71 11.59 8.09
C VAL A 241 8.91 11.20 7.22
N SER A 242 10.10 11.62 7.67
CA SER A 242 11.39 11.17 7.17
C SER A 242 12.17 10.44 8.27
N CYS A 243 12.34 9.14 8.09
CA CYS A 243 13.20 8.26 8.86
C CYS A 243 14.53 8.10 8.14
N SER A 244 15.63 8.38 8.85
CA SER A 244 16.98 8.19 8.33
C SER A 244 17.44 6.76 8.58
N THR A 245 17.74 6.02 7.51
CA THR A 245 18.39 4.71 7.59
C THR A 245 19.87 4.85 7.21
N ASN A 246 20.59 5.76 7.88
CA ASN A 246 22.03 5.89 7.67
C ASN A 246 22.75 4.76 8.41
N HIS A 247 22.82 3.59 7.77
CA HIS A 247 23.84 2.60 8.10
C HIS A 247 25.25 3.03 7.63
N ASP A 248 25.38 4.19 6.96
CA ASP A 248 26.66 4.73 6.48
C ASP A 248 27.48 5.48 7.54
N THR A 249 26.91 5.74 8.73
CA THR A 249 27.71 6.13 9.89
C THR A 249 27.92 4.90 10.73
N GLY A 250 29.05 4.19 10.54
CA GLY A 250 29.45 3.00 11.31
C GLY A 250 29.71 3.25 12.81
N GLY A 251 28.85 4.01 13.48
CA GLY A 251 28.84 4.20 14.91
C GLY A 251 27.69 3.40 15.51
N ASP A 252 28.01 2.47 16.40
CA ASP A 252 27.03 1.88 17.31
C ASP A 252 26.37 3.00 18.12
N PHE A 253 25.05 2.93 18.29
CA PHE A 253 24.35 3.85 19.20
C PHE A 253 24.89 3.66 20.61
N GLN A 254 25.33 4.75 21.25
CA GLN A 254 25.79 4.73 22.65
C GLN A 254 24.62 4.81 23.65
N VAL A 255 23.42 4.43 23.22
CA VAL A 255 22.18 4.53 24.01
C VAL A 255 21.63 3.14 24.21
N GLU A 256 21.27 2.83 25.46
CA GLU A 256 20.58 1.61 25.83
C GLU A 256 19.12 1.90 26.14
N VAL A 257 18.22 1.12 25.54
CA VAL A 257 16.78 1.20 25.81
C VAL A 257 16.46 0.33 27.03
N LEU A 258 16.29 0.97 28.18
CA LEU A 258 16.01 0.25 29.43
C LEU A 258 14.59 -0.30 29.50
N LYS A 259 13.60 0.49 29.05
CA LYS A 259 12.18 0.16 29.13
C LYS A 259 11.37 0.92 28.10
N CYS A 260 10.47 0.23 27.42
CA CYS A 260 9.38 0.80 26.62
C CYS A 260 8.21 -0.18 26.62
N GLU A 261 7.01 0.32 26.89
CA GLU A 261 5.77 -0.45 26.97
C GLU A 261 4.69 0.31 26.23
N THR A 262 3.75 -0.42 25.61
CA THR A 262 2.56 0.15 24.98
C THR A 262 1.35 -0.63 25.44
N GLN A 263 0.22 0.06 25.59
CA GLN A 263 -1.07 -0.56 25.89
C GLN A 263 -1.86 -0.65 24.58
N LEU A 264 -2.16 -1.87 24.14
CA LEU A 264 -2.94 -2.09 22.91
C LEU A 264 -4.41 -1.71 23.14
N LYS A 265 -5.01 -1.05 22.14
CA LYS A 265 -6.46 -0.76 22.14
C LYS A 265 -7.29 -2.03 21.97
N PHE A 266 -6.78 -2.99 21.21
CA PHE A 266 -7.40 -4.28 21.01
C PHE A 266 -6.37 -5.37 21.25
N SER A 267 -6.61 -6.25 22.22
CA SER A 267 -5.66 -7.28 22.64
C SER A 267 -5.34 -8.31 21.54
N ASN A 268 -6.20 -8.45 20.54
CA ASN A 268 -6.01 -9.31 19.37
C ASN A 268 -5.22 -8.64 18.22
N LEU A 269 -4.95 -7.33 18.29
CA LEU A 269 -4.22 -6.57 17.27
C LEU A 269 -2.86 -6.10 17.82
N LEU A 270 -1.91 -7.03 17.95
CA LEU A 270 -0.57 -6.78 18.51
C LEU A 270 0.22 -5.68 17.80
N PHE A 271 -0.05 -5.46 16.51
CA PHE A 271 0.63 -4.48 15.66
C PHE A 271 -0.25 -3.27 15.33
N GLY A 272 -1.43 -3.18 15.95
CA GLY A 272 -2.46 -2.19 15.63
C GLY A 272 -2.43 -0.95 16.53
N ALA A 273 -3.61 -0.39 16.76
CA ALA A 273 -3.79 0.81 17.57
C ALA A 273 -3.41 0.60 19.05
N VAL A 274 -2.90 1.65 19.66
CA VAL A 274 -2.49 1.70 21.07
C VAL A 274 -3.27 2.80 21.79
N GLU A 275 -3.56 2.59 23.08
CA GLU A 275 -4.22 3.56 23.96
C GLU A 275 -3.21 4.45 24.67
N SER A 276 -2.03 3.92 24.99
CA SER A 276 -0.97 4.62 25.70
C SER A 276 0.39 3.94 25.48
N GLY A 277 1.48 4.62 25.83
CA GLY A 277 2.85 4.12 25.78
C GLY A 277 3.87 5.20 26.11
#